data_AF-A0A183E8H4-F1
#
_entry.id   AF-A0A183E8H4-F1
#
_cell.length_a   1.000
_cell.length_b   1.000
_cell.length_c   1.000
_cell.angle_alpha   90.00
_cell.angle_beta   90.00
_cell.angle_gamma   90.00
#
_symmetry.space_group_name_H-M   'P 1'
#
loop_
_entity.id
_entity.type
_entity.pdbx_description
1 polymer ?
#
loop_
_entity_poly.entity_id
_entity_poly.type
_entity_poly.pdbx_seq_one_letter_code
_entity_poly.pdbx_strand_id
1 'polypeptide(L)'
;MDGTNISLQSGIFKEELAVPNEKISLKELRELAVTFIQKTTSFVKFQYPKHGFGVALPDHLLLYRHDVCSVNILQLITSSSDVIDGALIEVVISPYPHQERLVVHPHTLYVHSYKSPTFCDFCGELLFGLVKQGLKCQGCGLNYHKRCASKIPNNCSGSKQRCPSAITLSAGNSGARVSVF
;
A
#
# COMPACT_ATOMS: atom_id res chain seq x y z
N MET A 1 20.50 21.88 -11.19
CA MET A 1 19.51 22.47 -10.25
C MET A 1 18.54 21.34 -10.01
N ASP A 2 18.91 20.44 -9.11
CA ASP A 2 18.43 19.06 -9.13
C ASP A 2 17.46 18.90 -7.96
N GLY A 3 16.23 19.35 -8.18
CA GLY A 3 15.13 19.26 -7.21
C GLY A 3 14.05 18.29 -7.70
N THR A 4 13.35 17.67 -6.77
CA THR A 4 12.24 16.75 -7.07
C THR A 4 10.94 17.53 -7.14
N ASN A 5 10.26 17.52 -8.28
CA ASN A 5 8.96 18.12 -8.46
C ASN A 5 7.87 17.13 -8.06
N ILE A 6 6.96 17.53 -7.17
CA ILE A 6 5.82 16.72 -6.74
C ILE A 6 4.53 17.52 -6.87
N SER A 7 3.41 16.85 -7.08
CA SER A 7 2.09 17.47 -7.04
C SER A 7 1.28 16.93 -5.87
N LEU A 8 0.73 17.81 -5.03
CA LEU A 8 -0.27 17.45 -4.03
C LEU A 8 -1.66 17.71 -4.59
N GLN A 9 -2.61 16.81 -4.32
CA GLN A 9 -4.00 16.95 -4.72
C GLN A 9 -4.94 16.58 -3.59
N SER A 10 -6.05 17.31 -3.45
CA SER A 10 -7.17 16.91 -2.60
C SER A 10 -8.49 17.36 -3.23
N GLY A 11 -9.32 16.40 -3.63
CA GLY A 11 -10.54 16.69 -4.36
C GLY A 11 -10.24 17.42 -5.68
N ILE A 12 -10.74 18.65 -5.83
CA ILE A 12 -10.53 19.48 -7.03
C ILE A 12 -9.29 20.38 -6.96
N PHE A 13 -8.64 20.45 -5.80
CA PHE A 13 -7.49 21.31 -5.60
C PHE A 13 -6.20 20.54 -5.89
N LYS A 14 -5.28 21.19 -6.60
CA LYS A 14 -3.95 20.65 -6.93
C LYS A 14 -2.90 21.74 -6.78
N GLU A 15 -1.75 21.41 -6.20
CA GLU A 15 -0.60 22.30 -6.04
C GLU A 15 0.69 21.57 -6.41
N GLU A 16 1.53 22.20 -7.20
CA GLU A 16 2.82 21.67 -7.62
C GLU A 16 3.95 22.32 -6.80
N LEU A 17 4.88 21.50 -6.33
CA LEU A 17 5.92 21.87 -5.36
C LEU A 17 7.27 21.37 -5.87
N ALA A 18 8.24 22.29 -5.93
CA ALA A 18 9.64 21.95 -6.14
C ALA A 18 10.32 21.72 -4.79
N VAL A 19 10.74 20.49 -4.52
CA VAL A 19 11.45 20.13 -3.29
C VAL A 19 12.96 20.29 -3.54
N PRO A 20 13.68 21.08 -2.74
CA PRO A 20 15.09 21.40 -2.99
C PRO A 20 16.04 20.21 -2.79
N ASN A 21 15.59 19.15 -2.11
CA ASN A 21 16.36 17.92 -1.90
C ASN A 21 15.82 16.81 -2.81
N GLU A 22 16.72 16.00 -3.38
CA GLU A 22 16.34 14.82 -4.19
C GLU A 22 15.41 13.84 -3.43
N LYS A 23 15.51 13.82 -2.09
CA LYS A 23 14.73 12.91 -1.24
C LYS A 23 14.06 13.65 -0.09
N ILE A 24 12.72 13.70 -0.11
CA ILE A 24 11.89 14.26 0.95
C ILE A 24 11.59 13.22 2.04
N SER A 25 11.68 13.60 3.32
CA SER A 25 11.24 12.73 4.41
C SER A 25 9.71 12.67 4.51
N LEU A 26 9.16 11.58 5.05
CA LEU A 26 7.71 11.48 5.27
C LEU A 26 7.17 12.54 6.22
N LYS A 27 8.00 13.00 7.17
CA LYS A 27 7.63 14.06 8.10
C LYS A 27 7.47 15.38 7.35
N GLU A 28 8.45 15.77 6.55
CA GLU A 28 8.38 16.98 5.72
C GLU A 28 7.22 16.91 4.73
N LEU A 29 6.99 15.75 4.10
CA LEU A 29 5.87 15.57 3.19
C LEU A 29 4.52 15.77 3.89
N ARG A 30 4.35 15.25 5.12
CA ARG A 30 3.15 15.47 5.92
C ARG A 30 2.98 16.94 6.30
N GLU A 31 4.06 17.63 6.63
CA GLU A 31 4.04 19.07 6.93
C GLU A 31 3.59 19.87 5.70
N LEU A 32 4.13 19.58 4.51
CA LEU A 32 3.68 20.17 3.24
C LEU A 32 2.20 19.89 2.96
N ALA A 33 1.75 18.66 3.18
CA ALA A 33 0.35 18.28 3.01
C ALA A 33 -0.58 19.03 3.96
N VAL A 34 -0.16 19.25 5.21
CA VAL A 34 -0.90 20.09 6.17
C VAL A 34 -1.01 21.51 5.68
N THR A 35 0.09 22.13 5.23
CA THR A 35 0.08 23.49 4.69
C THR A 35 -0.82 23.58 3.46
N PHE A 36 -0.74 22.62 2.55
CA PHE A 36 -1.59 22.52 1.36
C PHE A 36 -3.08 22.44 1.71
N ILE A 37 -3.47 21.58 2.65
CA ILE A 37 -4.87 21.44 3.09
C ILE A 37 -5.34 22.74 3.75
N GLN A 38 -4.54 23.34 4.63
CA GLN A 38 -4.88 24.60 5.29
C GLN A 38 -5.06 25.76 4.30
N LYS A 39 -4.32 25.75 3.18
CA LYS A 39 -4.42 26.75 2.10
C LYS A 39 -5.65 26.53 1.21
N THR A 40 -5.92 25.28 0.84
CA THR A 40 -6.97 24.93 -0.13
C THR A 40 -8.37 24.92 0.47
N THR A 41 -8.49 24.71 1.78
CA THR A 41 -9.79 24.57 2.44
C THR A 41 -10.02 25.63 3.51
N SER A 42 -10.58 26.77 3.10
CA SER A 42 -11.34 27.65 4.03
C SER A 42 -12.44 26.86 4.78
N PHE A 43 -12.89 25.74 4.21
CA PHE A 43 -13.87 24.79 4.78
C PHE A 43 -13.35 24.01 5.99
N VAL A 44 -12.05 23.66 6.07
CA VAL A 44 -11.49 22.99 7.27
C VAL A 44 -11.54 23.93 8.48
N LYS A 45 -11.36 25.24 8.26
CA LYS A 45 -11.58 26.26 9.28
C LYS A 45 -13.03 26.34 9.77
N PHE A 46 -14.01 26.05 8.91
CA PHE A 46 -15.44 26.24 9.18
C PHE A 46 -16.15 24.98 9.71
N GLN A 47 -15.79 23.80 9.21
CA GLN A 47 -16.38 22.51 9.59
C GLN A 47 -15.80 21.96 10.90
N TYR A 48 -14.60 22.40 11.30
CA TYR A 48 -13.92 21.91 12.51
C TYR A 48 -13.56 23.03 13.51
N PRO A 49 -14.50 23.91 13.90
CA PRO A 49 -14.09 25.19 14.47
C PRO A 49 -13.69 25.16 15.95
N LYS A 50 -14.01 24.13 16.78
CA LYS A 50 -13.82 24.29 18.25
C LYS A 50 -13.35 23.09 19.08
N HIS A 51 -13.09 21.91 18.50
CA HIS A 51 -12.43 20.82 19.22
C HIS A 51 -11.46 20.04 18.33
N GLY A 52 -10.16 20.31 18.48
CA GLY A 52 -9.22 19.19 18.67
C GLY A 52 -8.27 18.76 17.55
N PHE A 53 -8.17 19.42 16.39
CA PHE A 53 -7.21 18.96 15.35
C PHE A 53 -6.15 19.95 14.88
N GLY A 54 -6.11 21.18 15.39
CA GLY A 54 -5.01 22.10 15.08
C GLY A 54 -3.62 21.54 15.42
N VAL A 55 -3.54 20.60 16.38
CA VAL A 55 -2.29 19.97 16.84
C VAL A 55 -2.09 18.55 16.27
N ALA A 56 -3.15 17.87 15.82
CA ALA A 56 -3.12 16.46 15.40
C ALA A 56 -3.54 16.22 13.93
N LEU A 57 -3.75 17.28 13.13
CA LEU A 57 -4.06 17.15 11.70
C LEU A 57 -3.04 16.27 10.93
N PRO A 58 -1.71 16.35 11.17
CA PRO A 58 -0.75 15.47 10.49
C PRO A 58 -1.06 13.97 10.68
N ASP A 59 -1.62 13.59 11.83
CA ASP A 59 -1.97 12.20 12.13
C ASP A 59 -3.28 11.79 11.45
N HIS A 60 -4.06 12.73 10.93
CA HIS A 60 -5.31 12.46 10.22
C HIS A 60 -5.16 12.46 8.70
N LEU A 61 -3.98 12.83 8.18
CA LEU A 61 -3.71 12.81 6.76
C LEU A 61 -3.20 11.44 6.31
N LEU A 62 -3.83 10.91 5.26
CA LEU A 62 -3.35 9.78 4.50
C LEU A 62 -2.82 10.28 3.16
N LEU A 63 -1.63 9.82 2.79
CA LEU A 63 -0.94 10.23 1.58
C LEU A 63 -0.84 9.04 0.63
N TYR A 64 -1.43 9.17 -0.55
CA TYR A 64 -1.43 8.12 -1.57
C TYR A 64 -0.70 8.60 -2.81
N ARG A 65 0.21 7.80 -3.32
CA ARG A 65 0.74 7.97 -4.68
C ARG A 65 -0.32 7.53 -5.68
N HIS A 66 -0.57 8.35 -6.69
CA HIS A 66 -1.31 7.98 -7.88
C HIS A 66 -0.42 7.24 -8.87
N ASP A 67 -0.78 5.99 -9.15
CA ASP A 67 -0.17 5.18 -10.20
C ASP A 67 -1.25 4.64 -11.14
N VAL A 68 -1.55 5.41 -12.19
CA VAL A 68 -2.58 5.07 -13.19
C VAL A 68 -2.25 3.82 -14.01
N CYS A 69 -1.00 3.35 -13.95
CA CYS A 69 -0.57 2.13 -14.62
C CYS A 69 -0.78 0.88 -13.73
N SER A 70 -1.09 1.07 -12.45
CA SER A 70 -1.36 -0.01 -11.51
C SER A 70 -2.85 -0.31 -11.41
N VAL A 71 -3.19 -1.59 -11.21
CA VAL A 71 -4.56 -2.01 -10.87
C VAL A 71 -5.05 -1.41 -9.54
N ASN A 72 -4.12 -1.04 -8.66
CA ASN A 72 -4.40 -0.26 -7.47
C ASN A 72 -3.86 1.16 -7.68
N ILE A 73 -4.71 2.03 -8.20
CA ILE A 73 -4.37 3.40 -8.60
C ILE A 73 -3.90 4.24 -7.40
N LEU A 74 -4.44 3.98 -6.20
CA LEU A 74 -4.07 4.66 -4.96
C LEU A 74 -3.17 3.77 -4.10
N GLN A 75 -1.88 4.10 -4.06
CA GLN A 75 -0.89 3.35 -3.28
C GLN A 75 -0.47 4.16 -2.06
N LEU A 76 -0.69 3.62 -0.86
CA LEU A 76 -0.33 4.32 0.38
C LEU A 76 1.19 4.56 0.43
N ILE A 77 1.60 5.79 0.67
CA ILE A 77 2.99 6.17 0.87
C ILE A 77 3.40 5.75 2.28
N THR A 78 4.34 4.81 2.38
CA THR A 78 4.83 4.27 3.66
C THR A 78 6.33 4.50 3.86
N SER A 79 7.03 4.90 2.79
CA SER A 79 8.46 5.20 2.79
C SER A 79 8.75 6.45 1.97
N SER A 80 9.80 7.19 2.32
CA SER A 80 10.29 8.32 1.51
C SER A 80 10.71 7.90 0.09
N SER A 81 11.07 6.63 -0.10
CA SER A 81 11.39 6.08 -1.41
C SER A 81 10.18 5.95 -2.35
N ASP A 82 8.95 6.04 -1.82
CA ASP A 82 7.73 5.99 -2.63
C ASP A 82 7.46 7.34 -3.35
N VAL A 83 8.15 8.40 -2.93
CA VAL A 83 8.05 9.75 -3.49
C VAL A 83 9.12 9.92 -4.55
N ILE A 84 8.69 9.99 -5.81
CA ILE A 84 9.55 10.15 -6.99
C ILE A 84 9.31 11.51 -7.66
N ASP A 85 10.24 11.92 -8.51
CA ASP A 85 10.04 13.11 -9.36
C ASP A 85 8.82 12.93 -10.28
N GLY A 86 8.02 13.98 -10.38
CA GLY A 86 6.73 13.99 -11.05
C GLY A 86 5.60 13.25 -10.30
N ALA A 87 5.81 12.79 -9.05
CA ALA A 87 4.77 12.06 -8.33
C ALA A 87 3.54 12.93 -8.05
N LEU A 88 2.36 12.38 -8.34
CA LEU A 88 1.08 12.90 -7.90
C LEU A 88 0.67 12.22 -6.59
N ILE A 89 0.49 13.03 -5.55
CA ILE A 89 0.18 12.59 -4.20
C ILE A 89 -1.21 13.09 -3.82
N GLU A 90 -2.14 12.16 -3.64
CA GLU A 90 -3.49 12.43 -3.15
C GLU A 90 -3.48 12.50 -1.63
N VAL A 91 -3.93 13.64 -1.10
CA VAL A 91 -4.03 13.96 0.32
C VAL A 91 -5.47 13.74 0.77
N VAL A 92 -5.67 12.74 1.60
CA VAL A 92 -6.99 12.32 2.11
C VAL A 92 -7.08 12.60 3.60
N ILE A 93 -8.14 13.27 4.03
CA ILE A 93 -8.43 13.53 5.45
C ILE A 93 -9.24 12.36 6.01
N SER A 94 -8.71 11.68 7.02
CA SER A 94 -9.37 10.60 7.75
C SER A 94 -10.05 11.11 9.01
N PRO A 95 -11.26 10.64 9.36
CA PRO A 95 -11.90 10.96 10.64
C PRO A 95 -11.20 10.28 11.83
N TYR A 96 -10.34 9.28 11.58
CA TYR A 96 -9.57 8.55 12.59
C TYR A 96 -8.06 8.77 12.39
N PRO A 97 -7.26 8.86 13.47
CA PRO A 97 -5.82 9.03 13.37
C PRO A 97 -5.15 7.81 12.76
N HIS A 98 -4.07 8.05 12.02
CA HIS A 98 -3.26 7.09 11.27
C HIS A 98 -2.71 5.97 12.17
N GLN A 99 -2.56 6.21 13.47
CA GLN A 99 -2.05 5.21 14.43
C GLN A 99 -3.04 4.05 14.69
N GLU A 100 -4.32 4.19 14.33
CA GLU A 100 -5.35 3.14 14.52
C GLU A 100 -5.75 2.42 13.21
N ARG A 101 -5.14 2.75 12.06
CA ARG A 101 -5.59 2.17 10.78
C ARG A 101 -4.75 0.96 10.36
N LEU A 102 -5.47 -0.17 10.26
CA LEU A 102 -5.08 -1.47 9.72
C LEU A 102 -4.10 -1.35 8.55
N VAL A 103 -2.88 -1.84 8.75
CA VAL A 103 -1.91 -2.09 7.66
C VAL A 103 -2.60 -2.99 6.65
N VAL A 104 -2.80 -2.49 5.43
CA VAL A 104 -3.34 -3.27 4.32
C VAL A 104 -2.26 -4.23 3.87
N HIS A 105 -2.23 -5.42 4.47
CA HIS A 105 -1.30 -6.48 4.10
C HIS A 105 -2.03 -7.52 3.25
N PRO A 106 -1.88 -7.49 1.91
CA PRO A 106 -2.49 -8.51 1.07
C PRO A 106 -1.88 -9.89 1.37
N HIS A 107 -2.68 -10.94 1.19
CA HIS A 107 -2.21 -12.32 1.35
C HIS A 107 -1.39 -12.76 0.14
N THR A 108 -0.14 -13.21 0.35
CA THR A 108 0.63 -13.90 -0.70
C THR A 108 0.16 -15.35 -0.81
N LEU A 109 -0.71 -15.64 -1.77
CA LEU A 109 -1.36 -16.94 -1.94
C LEU A 109 -0.62 -17.83 -2.95
N TYR A 110 -0.46 -19.11 -2.62
CA TYR A 110 0.05 -20.13 -3.53
C TYR A 110 -0.85 -21.37 -3.55
N VAL A 111 -0.87 -22.09 -4.67
CA VAL A 111 -1.67 -23.33 -4.79
C VAL A 111 -1.07 -24.43 -3.93
N HIS A 112 -1.89 -25.07 -3.10
CA HIS A 112 -1.45 -26.10 -2.17
C HIS A 112 -2.32 -27.37 -2.24
N SER A 113 -1.68 -28.52 -2.11
CA SER A 113 -2.34 -29.82 -1.95
C SER A 113 -2.35 -30.21 -0.48
N TYR A 114 -3.54 -30.38 0.10
CA TYR A 114 -3.73 -30.71 1.51
C TYR A 114 -3.75 -32.23 1.72
N LYS A 115 -3.11 -32.71 2.79
CA LYS A 115 -3.04 -34.14 3.15
C LYS A 115 -4.19 -34.58 4.08
N SER A 116 -4.95 -33.63 4.62
CA SER A 116 -6.09 -33.86 5.51
C SER A 116 -7.25 -32.94 5.12
N PRO A 117 -8.50 -33.27 5.48
CA PRO A 117 -9.65 -32.40 5.28
C PRO A 117 -9.36 -31.01 5.88
N THR A 118 -9.35 -29.99 5.02
CA THR A 118 -9.01 -28.61 5.39
C THR A 118 -10.13 -27.69 4.93
N PHE A 119 -10.51 -26.73 5.76
CA PHE A 119 -11.60 -25.80 5.49
C PHE A 119 -11.05 -24.44 5.04
N CYS A 120 -11.85 -23.71 4.28
CA CYS A 120 -11.52 -22.35 3.89
C CYS A 120 -11.74 -21.40 5.08
N ASP A 121 -10.71 -20.64 5.45
CA ASP A 121 -10.75 -19.66 6.54
C ASP A 121 -11.59 -18.41 6.22
N PHE A 122 -12.11 -18.31 4.99
CA PHE A 122 -13.02 -17.22 4.58
C PHE A 122 -14.50 -17.62 4.61
N CYS A 123 -14.87 -18.73 3.96
CA CYS A 123 -16.27 -19.16 3.88
C CYS A 123 -16.64 -20.32 4.83
N GLY A 124 -15.67 -20.92 5.52
CA GLY A 124 -15.88 -22.03 6.45
C GLY A 124 -16.17 -23.38 5.79
N GLU A 125 -16.22 -23.47 4.46
CA GLU A 125 -16.51 -24.72 3.74
C GLU A 125 -15.25 -25.52 3.42
N LEU A 126 -15.41 -26.83 3.20
CA LEU A 126 -14.31 -27.74 2.93
C LEU A 126 -13.63 -27.46 1.58
N LEU A 127 -12.30 -27.57 1.54
CA LEU A 127 -11.49 -27.55 0.32
C LEU A 127 -11.57 -28.93 -0.37
N PHE A 128 -12.52 -29.10 -1.29
CA PHE A 128 -12.74 -30.38 -1.99
C PHE A 128 -11.72 -30.65 -3.11
N GLY A 129 -11.38 -31.93 -3.31
CA GLY A 129 -10.57 -32.42 -4.42
C GLY A 129 -9.39 -33.31 -3.98
N LEU A 130 -8.80 -34.03 -4.94
CA LEU A 130 -7.68 -34.95 -4.67
C LEU A 130 -6.33 -34.23 -4.54
N VAL A 131 -6.11 -33.17 -5.32
CA VAL A 131 -4.88 -32.36 -5.31
C VAL A 131 -5.20 -30.89 -5.60
N LYS A 132 -4.32 -29.97 -5.18
CA LYS A 132 -4.42 -28.53 -5.46
C LYS A 132 -5.81 -27.96 -5.14
N GLN A 133 -6.38 -28.40 -4.01
CA GLN A 133 -7.77 -28.13 -3.60
C GLN A 133 -7.99 -26.64 -3.33
N GLY A 134 -6.95 -25.94 -2.87
CA GLY A 134 -7.04 -24.56 -2.49
C GLY A 134 -5.73 -23.80 -2.58
N LEU A 135 -5.76 -22.62 -1.99
CA LEU A 135 -4.67 -21.69 -1.84
C LEU A 135 -4.24 -21.67 -0.37
N LYS A 136 -2.96 -21.44 -0.13
CA LYS A 136 -2.42 -21.19 1.21
C LYS A 136 -1.66 -19.87 1.20
N CYS A 137 -1.81 -19.07 2.25
CA CYS A 137 -1.03 -17.86 2.42
C CYS A 137 0.37 -18.20 2.94
N GLN A 138 1.41 -17.72 2.27
CA GLN A 138 2.79 -17.89 2.72
C GLN A 138 3.08 -17.14 4.04
N GLY A 139 2.39 -16.02 4.27
CA GLY A 139 2.53 -15.22 5.48
C GLY A 139 1.80 -15.83 6.67
N CYS A 140 0.48 -15.71 6.69
CA CYS A 140 -0.33 -16.09 7.86
C CYS A 140 -0.68 -17.59 7.92
N GLY A 141 -0.39 -18.37 6.88
CA GLY A 141 -0.67 -19.81 6.85
C GLY A 141 -2.14 -20.19 6.66
N LEU A 142 -3.06 -19.22 6.55
CA LEU A 142 -4.49 -19.45 6.30
C LEU A 142 -4.74 -20.02 4.89
N ASN A 143 -5.86 -20.71 4.75
CA ASN A 143 -6.24 -21.56 3.63
C ASN A 143 -7.52 -21.06 2.98
N TYR A 144 -7.55 -21.00 1.64
CA TYR A 144 -8.67 -20.40 0.91
C TYR A 144 -9.05 -21.18 -0.34
N HIS A 145 -10.32 -21.15 -0.74
CA HIS A 145 -10.68 -21.59 -2.09
C HIS A 145 -10.14 -20.62 -3.14
N LYS A 146 -9.94 -21.12 -4.35
CA LYS A 146 -9.61 -20.29 -5.51
C LYS A 146 -10.69 -19.22 -5.76
N ARG A 147 -11.97 -19.56 -5.57
CA ARG A 147 -13.11 -18.62 -5.70
C ARG A 147 -13.22 -17.60 -4.57
N CYS A 148 -12.61 -17.88 -3.41
CA CYS A 148 -12.63 -16.97 -2.27
C CYS A 148 -11.51 -15.95 -2.35
N ALA A 149 -10.45 -16.21 -3.13
CA ALA A 149 -9.26 -15.38 -3.26
C ALA A 149 -9.56 -13.88 -3.46
N SER A 150 -10.53 -13.55 -4.32
CA SER A 150 -10.91 -12.16 -4.63
C SER A 150 -11.76 -11.47 -3.57
N LYS A 151 -12.28 -12.22 -2.59
CA LYS A 151 -13.20 -11.71 -1.55
C LYS A 151 -12.51 -11.54 -0.18
N ILE A 152 -11.28 -12.01 -0.05
CA ILE A 152 -10.54 -11.99 1.22
C ILE A 152 -10.08 -10.55 1.52
N PRO A 153 -10.27 -10.05 2.74
CA PRO A 153 -9.74 -8.76 3.15
C PRO A 153 -8.20 -8.75 3.13
N ASN A 154 -7.60 -7.60 2.79
CA ASN A 154 -6.15 -7.42 2.73
C ASN A 154 -5.57 -7.12 4.12
N ASN A 155 -5.73 -8.03 5.09
CA ASN A 155 -5.31 -7.87 6.49
C ASN A 155 -4.46 -9.05 6.98
N CYS A 156 -3.58 -9.58 6.14
CA CYS A 156 -2.69 -10.69 6.46
C CYS A 156 -1.77 -10.35 7.66
N SER A 157 -1.78 -11.21 8.69
CA SER A 157 -0.99 -11.04 9.91
C SER A 157 0.46 -11.52 9.80
N GLY A 158 0.85 -12.12 8.68
CA GLY A 158 2.06 -12.92 8.56
C GLY A 158 3.23 -12.26 7.84
N SER A 159 3.42 -10.95 7.98
CA SER A 159 4.55 -10.26 7.36
C SER A 159 5.87 -10.61 8.06
N LYS A 160 6.47 -11.75 7.70
CA LYS A 160 7.92 -11.75 7.44
C LYS A 160 8.09 -11.38 5.99
N GLN A 161 7.90 -10.11 5.65
CA GLN A 161 8.59 -9.59 4.47
C GLN A 161 10.08 -9.69 4.81
N ARG A 162 10.75 -10.73 4.30
CA ARG A 162 12.07 -10.43 3.76
C ARG A 162 11.79 -9.37 2.71
N CYS A 163 12.35 -8.20 2.97
CA CYS A 163 12.70 -7.18 1.99
C CYS A 163 12.61 -7.78 0.57
N PRO A 164 11.81 -7.21 -0.35
CA PRO A 164 12.11 -7.38 -1.75
C PRO A 164 13.44 -6.65 -1.96
N SER A 165 14.55 -7.33 -1.67
CA SER A 165 15.83 -6.98 -2.27
C SER A 165 15.57 -6.92 -3.76
N ALA A 166 15.95 -5.79 -4.34
CA ALA A 166 15.93 -5.51 -5.75
C ALA A 166 16.06 -6.77 -6.60
N ILE A 167 15.21 -6.88 -7.61
CA ILE A 167 15.52 -7.67 -8.78
C ILE A 167 16.83 -7.10 -9.33
N THR A 168 17.95 -7.72 -8.98
CA THR A 168 19.21 -7.48 -9.69
C THR A 168 19.07 -8.16 -11.03
N LEU A 169 18.68 -7.37 -12.04
CA LEU A 169 18.87 -7.75 -13.44
C LEU A 169 20.37 -7.72 -13.73
N SER A 170 21.02 -8.88 -13.63
CA SER A 170 22.31 -9.10 -14.26
C SER A 170 22.11 -9.99 -15.47
N ALA A 171 22.06 -9.37 -16.65
CA ALA A 171 22.25 -10.05 -17.91
C ALA A 171 23.70 -10.55 -17.98
N GLY A 172 23.91 -11.82 -18.35
CA GLY A 172 25.25 -12.41 -18.43
C GLY A 172 25.26 -13.90 -18.80
N ASN A 173 24.90 -14.17 -20.05
CA ASN A 173 25.24 -15.31 -20.91
C ASN A 173 26.01 -16.51 -20.32
N SER A 174 25.46 -17.73 -20.52
CA SER A 174 26.10 -18.93 -21.13
C SER A 174 25.70 -20.24 -20.44
N GLY A 175 25.33 -21.24 -21.24
CA GLY A 175 25.51 -22.65 -20.88
C GLY A 175 24.24 -23.45 -20.65
N ALA A 176 23.84 -24.18 -21.68
CA ALA A 176 22.86 -25.25 -21.63
C ALA A 176 23.16 -26.29 -20.54
N ARG A 177 22.11 -26.86 -19.93
CA ARG A 177 21.74 -28.28 -20.11
C ARG A 177 20.48 -28.67 -19.31
N VAL A 178 19.59 -29.35 -20.02
CA VAL A 178 18.46 -30.13 -19.51
C VAL A 178 18.96 -31.50 -19.03
N SER A 179 18.50 -31.96 -17.87
CA SER A 179 18.18 -33.37 -17.54
C SER A 179 17.62 -33.43 -16.11
N VAL A 180 16.32 -33.71 -15.93
CA VAL A 180 15.72 -35.03 -15.61
C VAL A 180 16.37 -35.71 -14.40
N PHE A 181 15.65 -35.77 -13.27
CA PHE A 181 15.24 -36.96 -12.51
C PHE A 181 14.08 -36.59 -11.58
#